data_AF-A0A377TU01-F1
#
_entry.id   AF-A0A377TU01-F1
#
_cell.length_a   1.000
_cell.length_b   1.000
_cell.length_c   1.000
_cell.angle_alpha   90.00
_cell.angle_beta   90.00
_cell.angle_gamma   90.00
#
_symmetry.space_group_name_H-M   'P 1'
#
loop_
_entity.id
_entity.type
_entity.pdbx_description
1 polymer ?
#
loop_
_entity_poly.entity_id
_entity_poly.type
_entity_poly.pdbx_seq_one_letter_code
_entity_poly.pdbx_strand_id
1 'polypeptide(L)'
;MGINALGKMINSAGDFGPMIFGTGERLLLPFGLHHILVALIRFTEAGGTLDVCGHSVSGALTIFQAQLSCPTTHGFAESATRFLSQGKMPAFLGGLPGAALAMYHCARPENRHKIKGLLISGVIACVVGGTTEPLEFLFLFVAPVLYVIHALLTGLGFTIMAVLGVTIGNTDGNIIDFVVFGILHGLATKWYLVPVVAAIWFAVYYAIFRFAITRASI
;
A
#
# COMPACT_ATOMS: atom_id res chain seq x y z
N MET A 1 -15.71 -6.11 20.84
CA MET A 1 -14.44 -6.31 21.59
C MET A 1 -13.23 -6.55 20.67
N GLY A 2 -13.31 -7.39 19.63
CA GLY A 2 -12.16 -7.69 18.75
C GLY A 2 -11.60 -6.50 17.95
N ILE A 3 -12.43 -5.58 17.46
CA ILE A 3 -12.00 -4.42 16.65
C ILE A 3 -11.12 -3.45 17.47
N ASN A 4 -11.51 -3.16 18.72
CA ASN A 4 -10.72 -2.29 19.61
C ASN A 4 -9.40 -2.96 20.04
N ALA A 5 -9.38 -4.30 20.16
CA ALA A 5 -8.16 -5.04 20.46
C ALA A 5 -7.17 -5.02 19.29
N LEU A 6 -7.67 -5.16 18.04
CA LEU A 6 -6.84 -5.08 16.84
C LEU A 6 -6.22 -3.70 16.66
N GLY A 7 -7.00 -2.63 16.88
CA GLY A 7 -6.48 -1.25 16.83
C GLY A 7 -5.39 -0.99 17.86
N LYS A 8 -5.58 -1.44 19.11
CA LYS A 8 -4.55 -1.33 20.17
C LYS A 8 -3.30 -2.13 19.84
N MET A 9 -3.43 -3.34 19.32
CA MET A 9 -2.30 -4.19 18.94
C MET A 9 -1.43 -3.54 17.85
N ILE A 10 -2.06 -2.98 16.80
CA ILE A 10 -1.37 -2.28 15.71
C ILE A 10 -0.61 -1.05 16.24
N ASN A 11 -1.21 -0.31 17.16
CA ASN A 11 -0.58 0.88 17.75
C ASN A 11 0.59 0.49 18.68
N SER A 12 0.43 -0.57 19.48
CA SER A 12 1.46 -1.06 20.42
C SER A 12 2.63 -1.79 19.76
N ALA A 13 2.50 -2.20 18.50
CA ALA A 13 3.51 -2.99 17.78
C ALA A 13 4.75 -2.18 17.34
N GLY A 14 4.86 -0.91 17.71
CA GLY A 14 6.01 -0.07 17.36
C GLY A 14 6.19 -0.02 15.84
N ASP A 15 7.39 -0.27 15.34
CA ASP A 15 7.70 -0.21 13.91
C ASP A 15 7.02 -1.31 13.07
N PHE A 16 6.47 -2.36 13.69
CA PHE A 16 5.73 -3.42 12.99
C PHE A 16 4.24 -3.13 12.82
N GLY A 17 3.71 -2.08 13.46
CA GLY A 17 2.32 -1.68 13.29
C GLY A 17 1.89 -1.52 11.82
N PRO A 18 2.67 -0.82 10.96
CA PRO A 18 2.38 -0.71 9.53
C PRO A 18 2.37 -2.06 8.82
N MET A 19 3.21 -3.03 9.24
CA MET A 19 3.21 -4.39 8.69
C MET A 19 1.88 -5.08 8.93
N ILE A 20 1.44 -5.11 10.19
CA ILE A 20 0.20 -5.78 10.59
C ILE A 20 -0.98 -5.13 9.87
N PHE A 21 -0.98 -3.79 9.78
CA PHE A 21 -2.00 -3.05 9.05
C PHE A 21 -2.02 -3.40 7.56
N GLY A 22 -0.89 -3.27 6.85
CA GLY A 22 -0.82 -3.49 5.40
C GLY A 22 -1.09 -4.95 5.01
N THR A 23 -0.60 -5.90 5.79
CA THR A 23 -0.93 -7.32 5.59
C THR A 23 -2.40 -7.61 5.89
N GLY A 24 -2.94 -7.07 6.99
CA GLY A 24 -4.36 -7.21 7.32
C GLY A 24 -5.28 -6.61 6.27
N GLU A 25 -4.93 -5.43 5.73
CA GLU A 25 -5.68 -4.78 4.65
C GLU A 25 -5.81 -5.71 3.44
N ARG A 26 -4.71 -6.34 3.01
CA ARG A 26 -4.72 -7.27 1.89
C ARG A 26 -5.46 -8.56 2.23
N LEU A 27 -5.23 -9.18 3.39
CA LEU A 27 -5.92 -10.43 3.76
C LEU A 27 -7.45 -10.27 3.89
N LEU A 28 -7.94 -9.08 4.26
CA LEU A 28 -9.36 -8.78 4.37
C LEU A 28 -10.00 -8.31 3.05
N LEU A 29 -9.19 -8.01 2.03
CA LEU A 29 -9.65 -7.50 0.75
C LEU A 29 -10.63 -8.44 0.03
N PRO A 30 -10.40 -9.77 -0.05
CA PRO A 30 -11.31 -10.71 -0.71
C PRO A 30 -12.73 -10.75 -0.13
N PHE A 31 -12.86 -10.32 1.13
CA PHE A 31 -14.12 -10.31 1.87
C PHE A 31 -14.77 -8.92 1.91
N GLY A 32 -14.15 -7.90 1.30
CA GLY A 32 -14.57 -6.49 1.42
C GLY A 32 -14.39 -5.88 2.82
N LEU A 33 -13.90 -6.66 3.80
CA LEU A 33 -13.78 -6.24 5.20
C LEU A 33 -12.61 -5.27 5.43
N HIS A 34 -11.71 -5.13 4.46
CA HIS A 34 -10.57 -4.21 4.53
C HIS A 34 -11.00 -2.75 4.74
N HIS A 35 -12.16 -2.33 4.23
CA HIS A 35 -12.70 -1.00 4.48
C HIS A 35 -12.94 -0.70 5.97
N ILE A 36 -13.31 -1.72 6.76
CA ILE A 36 -13.51 -1.57 8.21
C ILE A 36 -12.18 -1.31 8.91
N LEU A 37 -11.15 -2.11 8.58
CA LEU A 37 -9.80 -1.94 9.15
C LEU A 37 -9.22 -0.57 8.78
N VAL A 38 -9.38 -0.18 7.52
CA VAL A 38 -8.92 1.10 7.00
C VAL A 38 -9.65 2.27 7.68
N ALA A 39 -10.99 2.21 7.81
CA ALA A 39 -11.76 3.25 8.48
C ALA A 39 -11.38 3.40 9.96
N LEU A 40 -11.16 2.28 10.66
CA LEU A 40 -10.72 2.28 12.05
C LEU A 40 -9.41 3.07 12.22
N ILE A 41 -8.41 2.81 11.38
CA ILE A 41 -7.13 3.51 11.47
C ILE A 41 -7.22 4.95 10.97
N ARG A 42 -7.99 5.21 9.91
CA ARG A 42 -8.04 6.55 9.30
C ARG A 42 -8.79 7.59 10.12
N PHE A 43 -9.82 7.20 10.85
CA PHE A 43 -10.80 8.13 11.43
C PHE A 43 -10.99 7.98 12.95
N THR A 44 -10.27 7.09 13.61
CA THR A 44 -10.39 6.88 15.07
C THR A 44 -9.03 6.91 15.76
N GLU A 45 -9.03 7.00 17.09
CA GLU A 45 -7.82 6.99 17.93
C GLU A 45 -6.92 5.77 17.71
N ALA A 46 -7.41 4.69 17.11
CA ALA A 46 -6.57 3.55 16.73
C ALA A 46 -5.43 3.95 15.79
N GLY A 47 -5.65 4.94 14.92
CA GLY A 47 -4.61 5.52 14.06
C GLY A 47 -3.75 6.60 14.73
N GLY A 48 -3.95 6.83 16.02
CA GLY A 48 -3.26 7.86 16.81
C GLY A 48 -4.09 9.12 17.02
N THR A 49 -3.58 9.95 17.92
CA THR A 49 -4.12 11.27 18.27
C THR A 49 -2.96 12.25 18.35
N LEU A 50 -3.11 13.42 17.72
CA LEU A 50 -2.11 14.47 17.72
C LEU A 50 -2.79 15.83 17.86
N ASP A 51 -2.14 16.74 18.58
CA ASP A 51 -2.54 18.15 18.60
C ASP A 51 -2.02 18.83 17.32
N VAL A 52 -2.95 19.32 16.50
CA VAL A 52 -2.67 20.01 15.24
C VAL A 52 -3.36 21.37 15.27
N CYS A 53 -2.58 22.44 15.12
CA CYS A 53 -3.05 23.84 15.25
C CYS A 53 -3.82 24.15 16.55
N GLY A 54 -3.49 23.50 17.67
CA GLY A 54 -4.19 23.72 18.95
C GLY A 54 -5.49 22.93 19.13
N HIS A 55 -5.79 22.01 18.22
CA HIS A 55 -6.91 21.07 18.34
C HIS A 55 -6.41 19.63 18.41
N SER A 56 -6.96 18.84 19.33
CA SER A 56 -6.68 17.41 19.39
C SER A 56 -7.45 16.69 18.28
N VAL A 57 -6.73 16.02 17.38
CA VAL A 57 -7.28 15.33 16.21
C VAL A 57 -6.91 13.86 16.27
N SER A 58 -7.90 12.98 16.09
CA SER A 58 -7.72 11.52 16.13
C SER A 58 -7.97 10.88 14.76
N GLY A 59 -7.19 9.86 14.43
CA GLY A 59 -7.23 9.14 13.15
C GLY A 59 -6.13 9.57 12.19
N ALA A 60 -5.47 8.60 11.58
CA ALA A 60 -4.28 8.85 10.76
C ALA A 60 -4.55 9.79 9.57
N LEU A 61 -5.69 9.60 8.88
CA LEU A 61 -6.05 10.46 7.74
C LEU A 61 -6.53 11.83 8.21
N THR A 62 -7.32 11.88 9.27
CA THR A 62 -7.82 13.14 9.86
C THR A 62 -6.68 14.00 10.37
N ILE A 63 -5.67 13.41 11.01
CA ILE A 63 -4.43 14.10 11.41
C ILE A 63 -3.71 14.66 10.19
N PHE A 64 -3.48 13.84 9.16
CA PHE A 64 -2.80 14.27 7.94
C PHE A 64 -3.53 15.43 7.24
N GLN A 65 -4.86 15.37 7.17
CA GLN A 65 -5.70 16.43 6.59
C GLN A 65 -5.70 17.72 7.43
N ALA A 66 -5.72 17.60 8.76
CA ALA A 66 -5.57 18.74 9.66
C ALA A 66 -4.20 19.39 9.49
N GLN A 67 -3.14 18.58 9.35
CA GLN A 67 -1.78 19.05 9.11
C GLN A 67 -1.66 19.80 7.77
N LEU A 68 -2.28 19.28 6.71
CA LEU A 68 -2.36 19.94 5.39
C LEU A 68 -3.04 21.31 5.45
N SER A 69 -4.03 21.47 6.32
CA SER A 69 -4.82 22.71 6.45
C SER A 69 -4.20 23.70 7.44
N CYS A 70 -3.13 23.33 8.14
CA CYS A 70 -2.48 24.15 9.15
C CYS A 70 -1.38 25.03 8.52
N PRO A 71 -1.46 26.37 8.61
CA PRO A 71 -0.44 27.24 8.03
C PRO A 71 0.96 27.10 8.65
N THR A 72 1.05 26.57 9.87
CA THR A 72 2.30 26.44 10.64
C THR A 72 2.93 25.05 10.55
N THR A 73 2.35 24.13 9.78
CA THR A 73 2.91 22.78 9.61
C THR A 73 4.06 22.80 8.62
N HIS A 74 5.25 22.36 9.06
CA HIS A 74 6.47 22.27 8.23
C HIS A 74 6.88 20.82 7.91
N GLY A 75 5.89 19.94 7.72
CA GLY A 75 6.07 18.52 7.43
C GLY A 75 4.96 17.67 8.06
N PHE A 76 4.79 16.44 7.58
CA PHE A 76 3.72 15.56 8.07
C PHE A 76 4.22 14.60 9.13
N ALA A 77 3.34 14.22 10.06
CA ALA A 77 3.71 13.30 11.13
C ALA A 77 3.91 11.88 10.59
N GLU A 78 5.10 11.30 10.84
CA GLU A 78 5.40 9.90 10.54
C GLU A 78 4.42 8.94 11.25
N SER A 79 4.03 9.28 12.49
CA SER A 79 3.09 8.50 13.29
C SER A 79 1.70 8.35 12.63
N ALA A 80 1.29 9.32 11.82
CA ALA A 80 0.03 9.28 11.07
C ALA A 80 0.24 8.66 9.67
N THR A 81 1.23 9.15 8.93
CA THR A 81 1.46 8.78 7.52
C THR A 81 1.91 7.33 7.33
N ARG A 82 2.51 6.69 8.36
CA ARG A 82 2.91 5.27 8.34
C ARG A 82 1.79 4.26 8.02
N PHE A 83 0.53 4.66 8.12
CA PHE A 83 -0.64 3.82 7.79
C PHE A 83 -1.38 4.27 6.52
N LEU A 84 -0.84 5.26 5.79
CA LEU A 84 -1.50 5.90 4.65
C LEU A 84 -0.84 5.49 3.32
N SER A 85 -1.02 6.32 2.28
CA SER A 85 -0.64 6.01 0.89
C SER A 85 0.80 5.56 0.72
N GLN A 86 1.77 6.12 1.43
CA GLN A 86 3.17 5.74 1.28
C GLN A 86 3.43 4.23 1.42
N GLY A 87 2.71 3.55 2.31
CA GLY A 87 2.95 2.14 2.55
C GLY A 87 2.41 1.24 1.44
N LYS A 88 1.43 1.73 0.68
CA LYS A 88 0.87 1.06 -0.49
C LYS A 88 1.76 1.19 -1.72
N MET A 89 2.44 2.33 -1.86
CA MET A 89 3.20 2.70 -3.06
C MET A 89 4.22 1.65 -3.53
N PRO A 90 5.01 0.97 -2.66
CA PRO A 90 5.91 -0.10 -3.10
C PRO A 90 5.19 -1.20 -3.88
N ALA A 91 4.06 -1.68 -3.36
CA ALA A 91 3.27 -2.73 -4.00
C ALA A 91 2.52 -2.21 -5.23
N PHE A 92 1.98 -0.99 -5.19
CA PHE A 92 1.07 -0.49 -6.21
C PHE A 92 1.81 0.06 -7.44
N LEU A 93 2.91 0.78 -7.21
CA LEU A 93 3.71 1.40 -8.27
C LEU A 93 4.82 0.48 -8.80
N GLY A 94 5.20 -0.54 -8.02
CA GLY A 94 6.29 -1.46 -8.36
C GLY A 94 5.87 -2.92 -8.37
N GLY A 95 5.42 -3.44 -7.23
CA GLY A 95 5.15 -4.85 -7.02
C GLY A 95 4.15 -5.46 -8.01
N LEU A 96 2.93 -4.94 -8.06
CA LEU A 96 1.85 -5.41 -8.93
C LEU A 96 2.18 -5.23 -10.43
N PRO A 97 2.79 -4.12 -10.88
CA PRO A 97 3.37 -4.05 -12.22
C PRO A 97 4.40 -5.16 -12.52
N GLY A 98 5.28 -5.47 -11.55
CA GLY A 98 6.24 -6.56 -11.66
C GLY A 98 5.58 -7.93 -11.77
N ALA A 99 4.55 -8.19 -10.96
CA ALA A 99 3.73 -9.39 -11.04
C ALA A 99 3.00 -9.50 -12.39
N ALA A 100 2.39 -8.41 -12.88
CA ALA A 100 1.71 -8.38 -14.16
C ALA A 100 2.68 -8.71 -15.31
N LEU A 101 3.90 -8.17 -15.29
CA LEU A 101 4.92 -8.50 -16.28
C LEU A 101 5.34 -9.98 -16.20
N ALA A 102 5.51 -10.53 -15.00
CA ALA A 102 5.82 -11.95 -14.81
C ALA A 102 4.71 -12.84 -15.38
N MET A 103 3.45 -12.54 -15.10
CA MET A 103 2.30 -13.24 -15.65
C MET A 103 2.26 -13.17 -17.19
N TYR A 104 2.52 -11.99 -17.76
CA TYR A 104 2.59 -11.83 -19.21
C TYR A 104 3.70 -12.68 -19.85
N HIS A 105 4.91 -12.67 -19.26
CA HIS A 105 6.04 -13.44 -19.78
C HIS A 105 5.84 -14.95 -19.65
N CYS A 106 5.20 -15.42 -18.58
CA CYS A 106 4.95 -16.83 -18.35
C CYS A 106 3.71 -17.37 -19.07
N ALA A 107 2.81 -16.50 -19.54
CA ALA A 107 1.64 -16.93 -20.29
C ALA A 107 2.01 -17.62 -21.59
N ARG A 108 1.22 -18.65 -21.93
CA ARG A 108 1.38 -19.40 -23.19
C ARG A 108 1.26 -18.46 -24.39
N PRO A 109 2.11 -18.60 -25.42
CA PRO A 109 2.16 -17.68 -26.56
C PRO A 109 0.79 -17.41 -27.20
N GLU A 110 -0.05 -18.43 -27.31
CA GLU A 110 -1.40 -18.37 -27.88
C GLU A 110 -2.39 -17.51 -27.08
N ASN A 111 -2.13 -17.28 -25.78
CA ASN A 111 -2.98 -16.49 -24.88
C ASN A 111 -2.38 -15.12 -24.54
N ARG A 112 -1.10 -14.86 -24.83
CA ARG A 112 -0.44 -13.58 -24.52
C ARG A 112 -1.19 -12.38 -25.04
N HIS A 113 -1.69 -12.45 -26.28
CA HIS A 113 -2.44 -11.34 -26.87
C HIS A 113 -3.75 -11.06 -26.13
N LYS A 114 -4.43 -12.12 -25.67
CA LYS A 114 -5.70 -12.02 -24.93
C LYS A 114 -5.51 -11.39 -23.56
N ILE A 115 -4.48 -11.80 -22.83
CA ILE A 115 -4.24 -11.31 -21.45
C ILE A 115 -3.55 -9.95 -21.42
N LYS A 116 -2.86 -9.55 -22.49
CA LYS A 116 -2.12 -8.28 -22.55
C LYS A 116 -3.01 -7.08 -22.24
N GLY A 117 -4.20 -7.02 -22.84
CA GLY A 117 -5.15 -5.93 -22.61
C GLY A 117 -5.63 -5.89 -21.16
N LEU A 118 -5.92 -7.06 -20.58
CA LEU A 118 -6.33 -7.20 -19.19
C LEU A 118 -5.24 -6.74 -18.22
N LEU A 119 -4.00 -7.17 -18.42
CA LEU A 119 -2.87 -6.81 -17.56
C LEU A 119 -2.52 -5.32 -17.66
N ILE A 120 -2.51 -4.75 -18.86
CA ILE A 120 -2.26 -3.32 -19.04
C ILE A 120 -3.36 -2.48 -18.37
N SER A 121 -4.63 -2.84 -18.59
CA SER A 121 -5.76 -2.17 -17.95
C SER A 121 -5.67 -2.25 -16.42
N GLY A 122 -5.37 -3.43 -15.88
CA GLY A 122 -5.20 -3.63 -14.45
C GLY A 122 -4.02 -2.84 -13.86
N VAL A 123 -2.89 -2.77 -14.57
CA VAL A 123 -1.74 -1.94 -14.15
C VAL A 123 -2.10 -0.47 -14.15
N ILE A 124 -2.82 0.03 -15.17
CA ILE A 124 -3.26 1.42 -15.22
C ILE A 124 -4.23 1.72 -14.06
N ALA A 125 -5.21 0.86 -13.82
CA ALA A 125 -6.16 1.01 -12.71
C ALA A 125 -5.45 1.01 -11.35
N CYS A 126 -4.44 0.16 -11.17
CA CYS A 126 -3.63 0.09 -9.96
C CYS A 126 -2.74 1.32 -9.77
N VAL A 127 -1.93 1.66 -10.78
CA VAL A 127 -0.92 2.73 -10.68
C VAL A 127 -1.56 4.11 -10.65
N VAL A 128 -2.61 4.33 -11.45
CA VAL A 128 -3.28 5.64 -11.56
C VAL A 128 -4.45 5.74 -10.60
N GLY A 129 -5.32 4.73 -10.57
CA GLY A 129 -6.54 4.75 -9.75
C GLY A 129 -6.32 4.30 -8.31
N GLY A 130 -5.26 3.55 -8.01
CA GLY A 130 -5.07 2.93 -6.69
C GLY A 130 -5.95 1.71 -6.44
N THR A 131 -6.61 1.20 -7.49
CA THR A 131 -7.49 0.03 -7.45
C THR A 131 -6.71 -1.20 -7.88
N THR A 132 -6.44 -2.12 -6.96
CA THR A 132 -5.55 -3.28 -7.17
C THR A 132 -6.29 -4.56 -7.54
N GLU A 133 -7.60 -4.60 -7.27
CA GLU A 133 -8.49 -5.74 -7.47
C GLU A 133 -8.41 -6.33 -8.88
N PRO A 134 -8.36 -5.53 -9.98
CA PRO A 134 -8.27 -6.07 -11.33
C PRO A 134 -7.02 -6.95 -11.57
N LEU A 135 -5.93 -6.72 -10.81
CA LEU A 135 -4.72 -7.55 -10.88
C LEU A 135 -4.74 -8.65 -9.82
N GLU A 136 -5.11 -8.31 -8.58
CA GLU A 136 -5.11 -9.25 -7.46
C GLU A 136 -6.04 -10.43 -7.70
N PHE A 137 -7.21 -10.21 -8.29
CA PHE A 137 -8.18 -11.26 -8.54
C PHE A 137 -7.71 -12.28 -9.59
N LEU A 138 -6.70 -11.94 -10.40
CA LEU A 138 -6.12 -12.87 -11.37
C LEU A 138 -5.34 -14.01 -10.70
N PHE A 139 -4.82 -13.79 -9.48
CA PHE A 139 -4.03 -14.80 -8.76
C PHE A 139 -4.59 -15.15 -7.39
N LEU A 140 -5.44 -14.32 -6.79
CA LEU A 140 -6.09 -14.57 -5.50
C LEU A 140 -6.73 -15.97 -5.44
N PHE A 141 -7.51 -16.32 -6.45
CA PHE A 141 -8.27 -17.58 -6.49
C PHE A 141 -7.49 -18.73 -7.13
N VAL A 142 -6.49 -18.43 -7.97
CA VAL A 142 -5.69 -19.43 -8.69
C VAL A 142 -4.51 -19.90 -7.83
N ALA A 143 -3.86 -18.99 -7.12
CA ALA A 143 -2.69 -19.24 -6.30
C ALA A 143 -2.80 -18.55 -4.93
N PRO A 144 -3.63 -19.08 -3.99
CA PRO A 144 -3.84 -18.45 -2.68
C PRO A 144 -2.55 -18.25 -1.87
N VAL A 145 -1.57 -19.15 -2.00
CA VAL A 145 -0.26 -19.00 -1.36
C VAL A 145 0.47 -17.75 -1.87
N LEU A 146 0.40 -17.48 -3.18
CA LEU A 146 1.00 -16.29 -3.79
C LEU A 146 0.29 -15.02 -3.31
N TYR A 147 -1.01 -15.11 -3.03
CA TYR A 147 -1.76 -14.02 -2.42
C TYR A 147 -1.32 -13.73 -0.98
N VAL A 148 -1.07 -14.75 -0.17
CA VAL A 148 -0.52 -14.56 1.19
C VAL A 148 0.87 -13.91 1.12
N ILE A 149 1.72 -14.33 0.18
CA ILE A 149 3.04 -13.70 -0.03
C ILE A 149 2.88 -12.23 -0.42
N HIS A 150 1.97 -11.92 -1.34
CA HIS A 150 1.64 -10.54 -1.72
C HIS A 150 1.17 -9.70 -0.52
N ALA A 151 0.30 -10.26 0.34
CA ALA A 151 -0.17 -9.56 1.54
C ALA A 151 0.99 -9.27 2.52
N LEU A 152 1.91 -10.22 2.70
CA LEU A 152 3.10 -10.03 3.55
C LEU A 152 4.06 -9.00 2.97
N LEU A 153 4.34 -9.06 1.66
CA LEU A 153 5.19 -8.09 0.97
C LEU A 153 4.59 -6.68 0.97
N THR A 154 3.26 -6.57 0.92
CA THR A 154 2.58 -5.29 1.05
C THR A 154 2.79 -4.72 2.46
N GLY A 155 2.55 -5.51 3.51
CA GLY A 155 2.82 -5.08 4.90
C GLY A 155 4.30 -4.73 5.13
N LEU A 156 5.22 -5.49 4.56
CA LEU A 156 6.64 -5.15 4.60
C LEU A 156 6.91 -3.81 3.91
N GLY A 157 6.26 -3.52 2.78
CA GLY A 157 6.34 -2.24 2.09
C GLY A 157 5.90 -1.08 2.98
N PHE A 158 4.78 -1.23 3.70
CA PHE A 158 4.33 -0.28 4.72
C PHE A 158 5.41 0.00 5.77
N THR A 159 6.06 -1.04 6.28
CA THR A 159 7.09 -0.93 7.32
C THR A 159 8.36 -0.27 6.79
N ILE A 160 8.84 -0.67 5.61
CA ILE A 160 10.04 -0.08 5.01
C ILE A 160 9.82 1.41 4.76
N MET A 161 8.68 1.81 4.22
CA MET A 161 8.38 3.23 3.97
C MET A 161 8.26 4.03 5.27
N ALA A 162 7.70 3.43 6.33
CA ALA A 162 7.64 4.03 7.66
C ALA A 162 9.04 4.19 8.28
N VAL A 163 9.88 3.16 8.25
CA VAL A 163 11.26 3.19 8.80
C VAL A 163 12.16 4.17 8.06
N LEU A 164 11.96 4.31 6.75
CA LEU A 164 12.64 5.34 5.95
C LEU A 164 12.15 6.77 6.27
N GLY A 165 11.08 6.89 7.06
CA GLY A 165 10.46 8.16 7.44
C GLY A 165 9.94 8.91 6.24
N VAL A 166 9.43 8.20 5.23
CA VAL A 166 8.61 8.81 4.18
C VAL A 166 7.32 9.29 4.84
N THR A 167 6.77 10.41 4.38
CA THR A 167 5.58 11.02 4.97
C THR A 167 4.56 11.44 3.92
N ILE A 168 4.19 10.52 3.03
CA ILE A 168 3.16 10.73 2.01
C ILE A 168 1.82 10.14 2.50
N GLY A 169 0.89 11.03 2.82
CA GLY A 169 -0.45 10.69 3.26
C GLY A 169 -1.45 10.48 2.12
N ASN A 170 -2.74 10.66 2.43
CA ASN A 170 -3.93 10.30 1.63
C ASN A 170 -4.28 8.80 1.63
N THR A 171 -5.08 8.33 0.67
CA THR A 171 -5.81 7.06 0.78
C THR A 171 -5.37 5.95 -0.18
N ASP A 172 -4.91 6.29 -1.38
CA ASP A 172 -4.98 5.37 -2.50
C ASP A 172 -3.62 4.76 -2.85
N GLY A 173 -2.52 5.45 -2.54
CA GLY A 173 -1.18 4.93 -2.82
C GLY A 173 -0.81 4.93 -4.30
N ASN A 174 -1.58 5.66 -5.11
CA ASN A 174 -1.40 5.77 -6.55
C ASN A 174 -0.39 6.87 -6.92
N ILE A 175 -0.13 7.02 -8.22
CA ILE A 175 0.80 8.02 -8.72
C ILE A 175 0.31 9.46 -8.48
N ILE A 176 -1.00 9.67 -8.38
CA ILE A 176 -1.59 10.98 -8.08
C ILE A 176 -1.22 11.36 -6.65
N ASP A 177 -1.36 10.45 -5.68
CA ASP A 177 -0.95 10.66 -4.29
C ASP A 177 0.54 10.95 -4.19
N PHE A 178 1.36 10.20 -4.93
CA PHE A 178 2.80 10.38 -4.98
C PHE A 178 3.19 11.80 -5.44
N VAL A 179 2.54 12.30 -6.49
CA VAL A 179 2.79 13.65 -7.00
C VAL A 179 2.24 14.70 -6.04
N VAL A 180 0.95 14.62 -5.71
CA VAL A 180 0.21 15.67 -4.99
C VAL A 180 0.66 15.76 -3.53
N PHE A 181 0.71 14.64 -2.82
CA PHE A 181 1.04 14.61 -1.39
C PHE A 181 2.52 14.32 -1.11
N GLY A 182 3.29 13.92 -2.13
CA GLY A 182 4.73 13.71 -2.04
C GLY A 182 5.53 14.85 -2.66
N ILE A 183 5.62 14.88 -3.99
CA ILE A 183 6.51 15.78 -4.74
C ILE A 183 6.19 17.25 -4.49
N LEU A 184 4.91 17.63 -4.54
CA LEU A 184 4.51 19.04 -4.41
C LEU A 184 4.74 19.62 -3.01
N HIS A 185 5.01 18.77 -2.01
CA HIS A 185 5.31 19.18 -0.64
C HIS A 185 6.83 19.21 -0.34
N GLY A 186 7.66 19.18 -1.38
CA GLY A 186 9.11 19.32 -1.27
C GLY A 186 9.82 18.11 -0.68
N LEU A 187 11.07 18.28 -0.27
CA LEU A 187 11.92 17.17 0.18
C LEU A 187 11.58 16.65 1.58
N ALA A 188 10.76 17.38 2.36
CA ALA A 188 10.33 16.96 3.69
C ALA A 188 9.55 15.64 3.69
N THR A 189 8.88 15.32 2.57
CA THR A 189 8.14 14.07 2.41
C THR A 189 9.02 12.85 2.10
N LYS A 190 10.30 13.08 1.76
CA LYS A 190 11.26 12.08 1.27
C LYS A 190 10.73 11.26 0.09
N TRP A 191 9.91 11.87 -0.77
CA TRP A 191 9.29 11.20 -1.92
C TRP A 191 10.29 10.49 -2.85
N TYR A 192 11.53 10.97 -2.94
CA TYR A 192 12.58 10.39 -3.78
C TYR A 192 12.94 8.94 -3.43
N LEU A 193 12.61 8.48 -2.21
CA LEU A 193 12.79 7.08 -1.81
C LEU A 193 11.72 6.15 -2.40
N VAL A 194 10.53 6.66 -2.71
CA VAL A 194 9.41 5.88 -3.26
C VAL A 194 9.80 5.14 -4.55
N PRO A 195 10.32 5.80 -5.61
CA PRO A 195 10.69 5.11 -6.84
C PRO A 195 11.83 4.09 -6.64
N VAL A 196 12.74 4.33 -5.69
CA VAL A 196 13.81 3.38 -5.36
C VAL A 196 13.21 2.10 -4.75
N VAL A 197 12.34 2.25 -3.75
CA VAL A 197 11.69 1.11 -3.09
C VAL A 197 10.73 0.40 -4.06
N ALA A 198 9.98 1.15 -4.88
CA ALA A 198 9.11 0.58 -5.91
C ALA A 198 9.89 -0.23 -6.95
N ALA A 199 11.07 0.21 -7.38
CA ALA A 199 11.92 -0.55 -8.29
C ALA A 199 12.42 -1.87 -7.66
N ILE A 200 12.77 -1.85 -6.37
CA ILE A 200 13.12 -3.06 -5.61
C ILE A 200 11.91 -4.00 -5.54
N TRP A 201 10.73 -3.46 -5.18
CA TRP A 201 9.49 -4.24 -5.12
C TRP A 201 9.11 -4.85 -6.47
N PHE A 202 9.29 -4.11 -7.56
CA PHE A 202 9.10 -4.60 -8.92
C PHE A 202 9.96 -5.83 -9.19
N ALA A 203 11.27 -5.76 -8.90
CA ALA A 203 12.19 -6.87 -9.10
C ALA A 203 11.84 -8.08 -8.23
N VAL A 204 11.51 -7.85 -6.95
CA VAL A 204 11.11 -8.90 -5.99
C VAL A 204 9.83 -9.60 -6.45
N TYR A 205 8.78 -8.84 -6.76
CA TYR A 205 7.52 -9.40 -7.24
C TYR A 205 7.70 -10.14 -8.56
N TYR A 206 8.43 -9.56 -9.52
CA TYR A 206 8.72 -10.22 -10.79
C TYR A 206 9.40 -11.57 -10.58
N ALA A 207 10.44 -11.62 -9.74
CA ALA A 207 11.18 -12.85 -9.46
C ALA A 207 10.30 -13.90 -8.77
N ILE A 208 9.55 -13.51 -7.72
CA ILE A 208 8.68 -14.42 -6.98
C ILE A 208 7.57 -14.97 -7.87
N PHE A 209 6.86 -14.11 -8.61
CA PHE A 209 5.77 -14.55 -9.49
C PHE A 209 6.29 -15.44 -10.60
N ARG A 210 7.40 -15.06 -11.26
CA ARG A 210 7.98 -15.88 -12.32
C ARG A 210 8.44 -17.24 -11.80
N PHE A 211 9.07 -17.29 -10.64
CA PHE A 211 9.48 -18.54 -10.01
C PHE A 211 8.28 -19.41 -9.64
N ALA A 212 7.25 -18.83 -9.01
CA ALA A 212 6.03 -19.54 -8.62
C ALA A 212 5.32 -20.14 -9.85
N ILE A 213 5.11 -19.35 -10.90
CA ILE A 213 4.44 -19.78 -12.13
C ILE A 213 5.22 -20.89 -12.82
N THR A 214 6.54 -20.73 -12.99
CA THR A 214 7.36 -21.72 -13.71
C THR A 214 7.57 -23.02 -12.94
N ARG A 215 7.65 -22.97 -11.61
CA ARG A 215 7.91 -24.15 -10.77
C ARG A 215 6.63 -24.91 -10.41
N ALA A 216 5.54 -24.20 -10.12
CA ALA A 216 4.28 -24.82 -9.72
C ALA A 216 3.28 -24.98 -10.88
N SER A 217 3.63 -24.54 -12.10
CA SER A 217 2.78 -24.65 -13.31
C SER A 217 1.36 -24.08 -13.12
N ILE A 218 1.25 -23.03 -12.30
CA ILE A 218 0.00 -22.32 -11.98
C ILE A 218 -0.30 -21.23 -13.02
#